data_AF-A0A2A5M4Q2-F1
#
_entry.id   AF-A0A2A5M4Q2-F1
#
_cell.length_a   1.000
_cell.length_b   1.000
_cell.length_c   1.000
_cell.angle_alpha   90.00
_cell.angle_beta   90.00
_cell.angle_gamma   90.00
#
_symmetry.space_group_name_H-M   'P 1'
#
loop_
_entity.id
_entity.type
_entity.pdbx_description
1 polymer ?
#
loop_
_entity_poly.entity_id
_entity_poly.type
_entity_poly.pdbx_seq_one_letter_code
_entity_poly.pdbx_strand_id
1 'polypeptide(L)'
;AWRALYFSVVASALVALLNYLCQDFTMQILGLKEELKNLMIPLFALSIFLEISRTFNIVMVNSLRASGDAKFPFFSGLVFMMGVSLPVGYVLCFHFNLGILGVWIGFCADEFLRGMVNSYRWKSKKWQGKALV
;
A
#
# COMPACT_ATOMS: atom_id res chain seq x y z
N ALA A 1 -4.96 -11.58 -15.36
CA ALA A 1 -5.19 -10.50 -14.37
C ALA A 1 -5.67 -11.04 -13.02
N TRP A 2 -6.91 -11.54 -12.88
CA TRP A 2 -7.47 -11.95 -11.58
C TRP A 2 -6.73 -13.10 -10.87
N ARG A 3 -6.25 -14.11 -11.61
CA ARG A 3 -5.44 -15.21 -11.02
C ARG A 3 -4.07 -14.74 -10.52
N ALA A 4 -3.40 -13.88 -11.29
CA ALA A 4 -2.12 -13.28 -10.88
C ALA A 4 -2.28 -12.42 -9.62
N LEU A 5 -3.40 -11.69 -9.52
CA LEU A 5 -3.75 -10.91 -8.34
C LEU A 5 -3.93 -11.79 -7.12
N TYR A 6 -4.64 -12.92 -7.25
CA TYR A 6 -4.82 -13.86 -6.14
C TYR A 6 -3.49 -14.43 -5.64
N PHE A 7 -2.61 -14.88 -6.55
CA PHE A 7 -1.28 -15.36 -6.18
C PHE A 7 -0.43 -14.30 -5.50
N SER A 8 -0.44 -13.07 -6.02
CA SER A 8 0.32 -11.97 -5.43
C SER A 8 -0.17 -11.60 -4.03
N VAL A 9 -1.48 -11.51 -3.82
CA VAL A 9 -2.08 -11.18 -2.52
C VAL A 9 -1.76 -12.27 -1.50
N VAL A 10 -1.87 -13.55 -1.90
CA VAL A 10 -1.52 -14.68 -1.01
C VAL A 10 -0.02 -14.69 -0.67
N ALA A 11 0.85 -14.44 -1.65
CA ALA A 11 2.30 -14.38 -1.42
C ALA A 11 2.68 -13.21 -0.49
N SER A 12 2.12 -12.02 -0.70
CA SER A 12 2.38 -10.87 0.18
C SER A 12 1.76 -11.02 1.56
N ALA A 13 0.59 -11.64 1.67
CA ALA A 13 0.01 -11.98 2.97
C ALA A 13 0.90 -12.98 3.73
N LEU A 14 1.48 -13.98 3.06
CA LEU A 14 2.43 -14.91 3.67
C LEU A 14 3.71 -14.22 4.14
N VAL A 15 4.31 -13.35 3.32
CA VAL A 15 5.52 -12.60 3.68
C VAL A 15 5.26 -11.63 4.83
N ALA A 16 4.09 -10.99 4.84
CA ALA A 16 3.68 -10.11 5.93
C ALA A 16 3.43 -10.87 7.23
N LEU A 17 2.79 -12.05 7.15
CA LEU A 17 2.59 -12.93 8.31
C LEU A 17 3.92 -13.42 8.89
N LEU A 18 4.87 -13.79 8.02
CA LEU A 18 6.24 -14.16 8.41
C LEU A 18 6.96 -13.00 9.11
N ASN A 19 6.84 -11.78 8.59
CA ASN A 19 7.40 -10.58 9.24
C ASN A 19 6.80 -10.33 10.61
N TYR A 20 5.47 -10.50 10.75
CA TYR A 20 4.79 -10.36 12.04
C TYR A 20 5.25 -11.41 13.05
N LEU A 21 5.41 -12.67 12.61
CA LEU A 21 5.91 -13.75 13.47
C LEU A 21 7.38 -13.54 13.87
N CYS A 22 8.20 -12.95 12.99
CA CYS A 22 9.60 -12.61 13.25
C CYS A 22 9.82 -11.20 13.83
N GLN A 23 8.77 -10.54 14.33
CA GLN A 23 8.87 -9.16 14.84
C GLN A 23 9.87 -9.04 15.99
N ASP A 24 9.88 -9.98 16.95
CA ASP A 24 10.80 -9.94 18.10
C ASP A 24 12.26 -10.17 17.67
N PHE A 25 12.49 -11.03 16.67
CA PHE A 25 13.82 -11.27 16.11
C PHE A 25 14.36 -10.02 15.39
N THR A 26 13.49 -9.34 14.63
CA THR A 26 13.83 -8.10 13.94
C THR A 26 14.15 -6.98 14.95
N MET A 27 13.36 -6.87 16.01
CA MET A 27 13.57 -5.88 17.07
C MET A 27 14.84 -6.16 17.89
N GLN A 28 15.21 -7.43 18.08
CA GLN A 28 16.47 -7.81 18.74
C GLN A 28 17.71 -7.54 17.88
N ILE A 29 17.66 -7.85 16.57
CA ILE A 29 18.77 -7.57 15.63
C ILE A 29 19.08 -6.07 15.52
N LEU A 30 18.04 -5.24 15.58
CA LEU A 30 18.18 -3.78 15.48
C LEU A 30 18.65 -3.13 16.79
N GLY A 31 18.77 -3.88 17.90
CA GLY A 31 19.29 -3.35 19.18
C GLY A 31 18.50 -2.14 19.71
N LEU A 32 17.17 -2.15 19.54
CA LEU A 32 16.32 -1.00 19.84
C LEU A 32 16.09 -0.81 21.35
N LYS A 33 16.10 0.45 21.80
CA LYS A 33 15.66 0.85 23.15
C LYS A 33 14.19 0.47 23.38
N GLU A 34 13.81 0.18 24.63
CA GLU A 34 12.45 -0.26 24.98
C GLU A 34 11.34 0.71 24.52
N GLU A 35 11.60 2.03 24.52
CA GLU A 35 10.66 3.03 23.99
C GLU A 35 10.32 2.82 22.51
N LEU A 36 11.31 2.46 21.69
CA LEU A 36 11.09 2.20 20.27
C LEU A 36 10.38 0.86 20.05
N LYS A 37 10.59 -0.12 20.93
CA LYS A 37 9.92 -1.43 20.84
C LYS A 37 8.40 -1.27 20.93
N ASN A 38 7.91 -0.45 21.87
CA ASN A 38 6.48 -0.20 22.04
C ASN A 38 5.84 0.57 20.87
N LEU A 39 6.60 1.41 20.18
CA LEU A 39 6.14 2.08 18.96
C LEU A 39 6.12 1.13 17.75
N MET A 40 7.08 0.20 17.66
CA MET A 40 7.20 -0.69 16.51
C MET A 40 6.12 -1.78 16.45
N ILE A 41 5.61 -2.26 17.58
CA ILE A 41 4.56 -3.29 17.62
C ILE A 41 3.30 -2.91 16.78
N PRO A 42 2.66 -1.73 16.98
CA PRO A 42 1.52 -1.34 16.15
C PRO A 42 1.92 -1.03 14.69
N LEU A 43 3.15 -0.59 14.45
CA LEU A 43 3.71 -0.39 13.12
C LEU A 43 3.84 -1.70 12.33
N PHE A 44 4.29 -2.80 12.97
CA PHE A 44 4.34 -4.12 12.35
C PHE A 44 2.95 -4.62 11.95
N ALA A 45 1.93 -4.40 12.78
CA ALA A 45 0.54 -4.74 12.43
C ALA A 45 0.04 -3.92 11.22
N LEU A 46 0.32 -2.61 11.20
CA LEU A 46 0.02 -1.73 10.07
C LEU A 46 0.77 -2.14 8.79
N SER A 47 1.99 -2.65 8.93
CA SER A 47 2.82 -3.15 7.83
C SER A 47 2.18 -4.29 7.08
N ILE A 48 1.52 -5.21 7.78
CA ILE A 48 0.80 -6.30 7.12
C ILE A 48 -0.29 -5.74 6.20
N PHE A 49 -1.08 -4.79 6.72
CA PHE A 49 -2.17 -4.18 5.95
C PHE A 49 -1.65 -3.37 4.76
N LEU A 50 -0.54 -2.65 4.96
CA LEU A 50 0.14 -1.88 3.93
C LEU A 50 0.69 -2.77 2.82
N GLU A 51 1.33 -3.89 3.17
CA GLU A 51 1.88 -4.86 2.21
C GLU A 51 0.78 -5.41 1.29
N ILE A 52 -0.37 -5.80 1.87
CA ILE A 52 -1.54 -6.30 1.12
C ILE A 52 -2.05 -5.22 0.16
N SER A 53 -2.23 -3.99 0.65
CA SER A 53 -2.74 -2.88 -0.15
C SER A 53 -1.79 -2.50 -1.28
N ARG A 54 -0.48 -2.46 -1.00
CA ARG A 54 0.57 -2.18 -1.99
C ARG A 54 0.62 -3.24 -3.07
N THR A 55 0.58 -4.52 -2.71
CA THR A 55 0.62 -5.60 -3.69
C THR A 55 -0.58 -5.55 -4.62
N PHE A 56 -1.77 -5.30 -4.06
CA PHE A 56 -2.98 -5.10 -4.87
C PHE A 56 -2.82 -3.96 -5.87
N ASN A 57 -2.28 -2.82 -5.42
CA ASN A 57 -2.05 -1.65 -6.26
C ASN A 57 -1.04 -1.94 -7.38
N ILE A 58 0.11 -2.54 -7.05
CA ILE A 58 1.17 -2.90 -8.02
C ILE A 58 0.63 -3.83 -9.11
N VAL A 59 -0.15 -4.86 -8.76
CA VAL A 59 -0.70 -5.79 -9.76
C VAL A 59 -1.69 -5.10 -10.68
N MET A 60 -2.56 -4.23 -10.15
CA MET A 60 -3.51 -3.48 -10.98
C MET A 60 -2.80 -2.48 -11.89
N VAL A 61 -1.82 -1.74 -11.38
CA VAL A 61 -1.03 -0.78 -12.16
C VAL A 61 -0.25 -1.48 -13.27
N ASN A 62 0.41 -2.61 -12.98
CA ASN A 62 1.13 -3.39 -13.99
C ASN A 62 0.18 -3.98 -15.03
N SER A 63 -1.01 -4.42 -14.62
CA SER A 63 -2.03 -4.91 -15.56
C SER A 63 -2.52 -3.80 -16.50
N LEU A 64 -2.82 -2.61 -15.97
CA LEU A 64 -3.22 -1.43 -16.78
C LEU A 64 -2.11 -0.99 -17.74
N ARG A 65 -0.86 -0.99 -17.26
CA ARG A 65 0.31 -0.65 -18.07
C ARG A 65 0.52 -1.65 -19.21
N ALA A 66 0.38 -2.95 -18.94
CA ALA A 66 0.48 -4.01 -19.94
C ALA A 66 -0.65 -3.95 -20.99
N SER A 67 -1.82 -3.42 -20.64
CA SER A 67 -2.94 -3.20 -21.57
C SER A 67 -2.88 -1.88 -22.35
N GLY A 68 -1.81 -1.09 -22.20
CA GLY A 68 -1.60 0.17 -22.95
C GLY A 68 -2.17 1.44 -22.30
N ASP A 69 -2.81 1.36 -21.13
CA ASP A 69 -3.32 2.53 -20.38
C ASP A 69 -2.38 2.89 -19.22
N ALA A 70 -1.14 3.29 -19.55
CA ALA A 70 -0.11 3.66 -18.56
C ALA A 70 -0.29 5.07 -17.97
N LYS A 71 -1.00 5.97 -18.67
CA LYS A 71 -1.17 7.38 -18.26
C LYS A 71 -2.12 7.53 -17.06
N PHE A 72 -3.16 6.70 -17.01
CA PHE A 72 -4.14 6.74 -15.91
C PHE A 72 -3.53 6.41 -14.53
N PRO A 73 -2.82 5.28 -14.34
CA PRO A 73 -2.20 4.96 -13.05
C PRO A 73 -1.10 5.94 -12.64
N PHE A 74 -0.44 6.60 -13.60
CA PHE A 74 0.54 7.64 -13.31
C PHE A 74 -0.10 8.89 -12.70
N PHE A 75 -1.15 9.42 -13.35
CA PHE A 75 -1.86 10.60 -12.85
C PHE A 75 -2.61 10.30 -11.54
N SER A 76 -3.26 9.14 -11.42
CA SER A 76 -3.92 8.76 -10.17
C SER A 76 -2.90 8.69 -9.03
N GLY A 77 -1.74 8.06 -9.26
CA GLY A 77 -0.66 8.01 -8.28
C GLY A 77 -0.23 9.39 -7.80
N LEU A 78 0.01 10.33 -8.70
CA LEU A 78 0.45 11.69 -8.34
C LEU A 78 -0.61 12.45 -7.52
N VAL A 79 -1.88 12.35 -7.93
CA VAL A 79 -2.98 13.02 -7.23
C VAL A 79 -3.20 12.43 -5.84
N PHE A 80 -3.17 11.10 -5.69
CA PHE A 80 -3.36 10.47 -4.39
C PHE A 80 -2.16 10.68 -3.46
N MET A 81 -0.92 10.68 -3.99
CA MET A 81 0.27 10.92 -3.19
C MET A 81 0.27 12.31 -2.57
N MET A 82 -0.01 13.33 -3.38
CA MET A 82 0.01 14.71 -2.92
C MET A 82 -1.29 15.13 -2.24
N GLY A 83 -2.43 14.60 -2.69
CA GLY A 83 -3.76 15.00 -2.22
C GLY A 83 -4.31 14.16 -1.06
N VAL A 84 -3.76 12.97 -0.79
CA VAL A 84 -4.22 12.11 0.31
C VAL A 84 -3.08 11.78 1.25
N SER A 85 -1.99 11.19 0.78
CA SER A 85 -0.91 10.73 1.69
C SER A 85 -0.33 11.88 2.53
N LEU A 86 -0.01 13.00 1.88
CA LEU A 86 0.54 14.20 2.51
C LEU A 86 -0.41 14.85 3.52
N PRO A 87 -1.65 15.24 3.16
CA PRO A 87 -2.55 15.90 4.11
C PRO A 87 -3.04 14.96 5.21
N VAL A 88 -3.34 13.70 4.91
CA VAL A 88 -3.76 12.72 5.92
C VAL A 88 -2.61 12.44 6.89
N GLY A 89 -1.40 12.21 6.38
CA GLY A 89 -0.21 12.03 7.21
C GLY A 89 0.08 13.26 8.07
N TYR A 90 -0.04 14.47 7.52
CA TYR A 90 0.15 15.72 8.26
C TYR A 90 -0.89 15.89 9.38
N VAL A 91 -2.17 15.69 9.08
CA VAL A 91 -3.24 15.83 10.08
C VAL A 91 -3.08 14.79 11.19
N LEU A 92 -2.85 13.51 10.88
CA LEU A 92 -2.68 12.51 11.94
C LEU A 92 -1.36 12.69 12.74
N CYS A 93 -0.28 13.12 12.09
CA CYS A 93 0.98 13.35 12.78
C CYS A 93 0.91 14.54 13.74
N PHE A 94 0.42 15.70 13.26
CA PHE A 94 0.45 16.96 14.01
C PHE A 94 -0.80 17.21 14.85
N HIS A 95 -2.00 16.82 14.39
CA HIS A 95 -3.24 17.08 15.11
C HIS A 95 -3.48 16.03 16.21
N PHE A 96 -3.20 14.76 15.92
CA PHE A 96 -3.42 13.65 16.86
C PHE A 96 -2.17 13.25 17.65
N ASN A 97 -1.02 13.92 17.44
CA ASN A 97 0.26 13.59 18.07
C ASN A 97 0.67 12.10 17.93
N LEU A 98 0.19 11.42 16.89
CA LEU A 98 0.50 10.01 16.62
C LEU A 98 1.91 9.83 16.03
N GLY A 99 2.60 10.93 15.73
CA GLY A 99 3.95 10.91 15.17
C GLY A 99 4.04 10.01 13.93
N ILE A 100 4.92 9.00 14.01
CA ILE A 100 5.20 8.08 12.91
C ILE A 100 4.02 7.18 12.55
N LEU A 101 3.13 6.87 13.51
CA LEU A 101 1.92 6.07 13.26
C LEU A 101 0.96 6.83 12.34
N GLY A 102 0.85 8.15 12.50
CA GLY A 102 0.00 8.99 11.66
C GLY A 102 0.44 9.00 10.21
N VAL A 103 1.76 9.05 9.96
CA VAL A 103 2.33 8.97 8.62
C VAL A 103 2.03 7.61 7.97
N TRP A 104 2.18 6.53 8.74
CA TRP A 104 1.90 5.18 8.27
C TRP A 104 0.43 4.94 7.93
N ILE A 105 -0.49 5.45 8.73
CA ILE A 105 -1.93 5.41 8.43
C ILE A 105 -2.24 6.19 7.15
N GLY A 106 -1.64 7.37 6.98
CA GLY A 106 -1.78 8.16 5.75
C GLY A 106 -1.27 7.42 4.51
N PHE A 107 -0.15 6.70 4.66
CA PHE A 107 0.39 5.86 3.58
C PHE A 107 -0.51 4.65 3.27
N CYS A 108 -1.04 3.98 4.29
CA CYS A 108 -2.01 2.90 4.10
C CYS A 108 -3.27 3.39 3.38
N ALA A 109 -3.82 4.53 3.78
CA ALA A 109 -5.01 5.11 3.18
C ALA A 109 -4.78 5.47 1.71
N ASP A 110 -3.63 6.06 1.39
CA ASP A 110 -3.22 6.37 0.03
C ASP A 110 -3.11 5.13 -0.87
N GLU A 111 -2.39 4.10 -0.43
CA GLU A 111 -2.23 2.85 -1.19
C GLU A 111 -3.58 2.14 -1.39
N PHE A 112 -4.43 2.12 -0.36
CA PHE A 112 -5.75 1.52 -0.43
C PHE A 112 -6.67 2.26 -1.42
N LEU A 113 -6.70 3.59 -1.36
CA LEU A 113 -7.50 4.41 -2.27
C LEU A 113 -7.02 4.30 -3.73
N ARG A 114 -5.69 4.31 -3.96
CA ARG A 114 -5.12 4.07 -5.29
C ARG A 114 -5.49 2.68 -5.81
N GLY A 115 -5.37 1.66 -4.97
CA GLY A 115 -5.80 0.31 -5.27
C GLY A 115 -7.27 0.27 -5.71
N MET A 116 -8.17 0.87 -4.93
CA MET A 116 -9.59 0.95 -5.27
C MET A 116 -9.83 1.66 -6.60
N VAL A 117 -9.24 2.82 -6.84
CA VAL A 117 -9.45 3.60 -8.08
C VAL A 117 -8.92 2.84 -9.31
N ASN A 118 -7.75 2.23 -9.20
CA ASN A 118 -7.18 1.42 -10.28
C ASN A 118 -8.03 0.16 -10.55
N SER A 119 -8.60 -0.45 -9.51
CA SER A 119 -9.52 -1.59 -9.64
C SER A 119 -10.87 -1.18 -10.25
N TYR A 120 -11.44 -0.04 -9.85
CA TYR A 120 -12.64 0.53 -10.47
C TYR A 120 -12.41 0.83 -11.95
N ARG A 121 -11.26 1.41 -12.30
CA ARG A 121 -10.87 1.68 -13.68
C ARG A 121 -10.71 0.38 -14.48
N TRP A 122 -10.09 -0.64 -13.90
CA TRP A 122 -9.96 -1.96 -14.51
C TRP A 122 -11.32 -2.58 -14.82
N LYS A 123 -12.27 -2.50 -13.87
CA LYS A 123 -13.65 -3.00 -14.02
C LYS A 123 -14.47 -2.18 -15.04
N SER A 124 -14.16 -0.90 -15.20
CA SER A 124 -14.80 -0.02 -16.19
C SER A 124 -14.53 -0.43 -17.65
N LYS A 125 -13.59 -1.36 -17.94
CA LYS A 125 -13.26 -1.90 -19.28
C LYS A 125 -12.95 -0.87 -20.37
N LYS A 126 -12.92 0.43 -20.07
CA LYS A 126 -12.57 1.51 -21.02
C LYS A 126 -11.15 1.40 -21.57
N TRP A 127 -10.31 0.54 -20.98
CA TRP A 127 -8.99 0.16 -21.51
C TRP A 127 -9.09 -0.76 -22.74
N GLN A 128 -10.19 -1.49 -22.94
CA GLN A 128 -10.38 -2.35 -24.13
C GLN A 128 -10.44 -1.55 -25.43
N GLY A 129 -10.89 -0.31 -25.41
CA GLY A 129 -10.91 0.58 -26.59
C GLY A 129 -9.54 1.14 -26.98
N LYS A 130 -8.49 0.85 -26.20
CA LYS A 130 -7.10 1.22 -26.51
C LYS A 130 -6.21 0.03 -26.79
N ALA A 131 -6.79 -1.17 -26.90
CA ALA A 131 -6.06 -2.34 -27.34
C ALA A 131 -5.49 -2.05 -28.74
N LEU A 132 -4.16 -2.07 -28.83
CA LEU A 132 -3.43 -2.04 -30.10
C LEU A 132 -4.01 -3.13 -31.01
N VAL A 133 -4.40 -2.71 -32.22
CA VAL A 133 -4.50 -3.61 -33.38
C VAL A 133 -3.11 -4.14 -33.70
#